data_AF-A0A9D2E4A5-F1
#
_entry.id   AF-A0A9D2E4A5-F1
#
_cell.length_a   1.000
_cell.length_b   1.000
_cell.length_c   1.000
_cell.angle_alpha   90.00
_cell.angle_beta   90.00
_cell.angle_gamma   90.00
#
_symmetry.space_group_name_H-M   'P 1'
#
loop_
_entity.id
_entity.type
_entity.pdbx_description
1 polymer ?
#
loop_
_entity_poly.entity_id
_entity_poly.type
_entity_poly.pdbx_seq_one_letter_code
_entity_poly.pdbx_strand_id
1 'polypeptide(L)'
;GVGDLLGKALASKATKESAVKPEYKGTGHLMLEPTYKHIILLDVGQWDGLVLDDGLFLACSGSVQQKVVARTNLSSAALGNEGLFNLCLKGTGVTAVESPVPRSELIEFQLNNDQLRIDGNMAIAWSSSLNFTVEKSTRSLIGSAVSGEGLVNVYRGTGTVLMAPVV
;
A
#
# COMPACT_ATOMS: atom_id res chain seq x y z
N GLY A 1 -23.43 -1.37 -11.83
CA GLY A 1 -24.38 -2.50 -11.90
C GLY A 1 -24.05 -3.55 -10.85
N VAL A 2 -24.94 -4.50 -10.57
CA VAL A 2 -24.74 -5.50 -9.48
C VAL A 2 -23.45 -6.31 -9.63
N GLY A 3 -23.02 -6.63 -10.86
CA GLY A 3 -21.74 -7.30 -11.13
C GLY A 3 -20.50 -6.43 -10.85
N ASP A 4 -20.57 -5.13 -11.12
CA ASP A 4 -19.53 -4.15 -10.78
C ASP A 4 -19.42 -3.95 -9.25
N LEU A 5 -20.56 -4.02 -8.55
CA LEU A 5 -20.60 -3.95 -7.09
C LEU A 5 -20.02 -5.21 -6.42
N LEU A 6 -20.27 -6.40 -6.97
CA LEU A 6 -19.65 -7.66 -6.49
C LEU A 6 -18.14 -7.68 -6.73
N GLY A 7 -17.68 -7.24 -7.90
CA GLY A 7 -16.24 -7.10 -8.19
C GLY A 7 -15.56 -6.13 -7.21
N LYS A 8 -16.19 -4.98 -6.94
CA LYS A 8 -15.72 -4.00 -5.95
C LYS A 8 -15.75 -4.52 -4.52
N ALA A 9 -16.75 -5.32 -4.14
CA ALA A 9 -16.85 -5.95 -2.83
C ALA A 9 -15.74 -7.01 -2.57
N LEU A 10 -15.34 -7.74 -3.61
CA LEU A 10 -14.23 -8.69 -3.52
C LEU A 10 -12.88 -7.95 -3.44
N ALA A 11 -12.70 -6.92 -4.26
CA ALA A 11 -11.52 -6.05 -4.26
C ALA A 11 -11.31 -5.30 -2.93
N SER A 12 -12.38 -4.82 -2.32
CA SER A 12 -12.36 -4.14 -1.02
C SER A 12 -12.06 -5.08 0.14
N LYS A 13 -12.70 -6.25 0.19
CA LYS A 13 -12.36 -7.28 1.19
C LYS A 13 -10.89 -7.68 1.11
N ALA A 14 -10.34 -7.72 -0.10
CA ALA A 14 -8.95 -8.07 -0.37
C ALA A 14 -7.93 -7.00 0.05
N THR A 15 -8.30 -5.72 -0.02
CA THR A 15 -7.43 -4.57 0.31
C THR A 15 -7.78 -3.91 1.65
N LYS A 16 -8.75 -4.48 2.38
CA LYS A 16 -9.38 -3.89 3.59
C LYS A 16 -9.95 -2.48 3.39
N GLU A 17 -10.09 -2.04 2.15
CA GLU A 17 -10.68 -0.76 1.78
C GLU A 17 -12.21 -0.82 1.82
N SER A 18 -12.88 0.33 1.87
CA SER A 18 -14.34 0.35 1.72
C SER A 18 -14.77 -0.17 0.34
N ALA A 19 -15.76 -1.07 0.31
CA ALA A 19 -16.39 -1.61 -0.90
C ALA A 19 -17.12 -0.54 -1.72
N VAL A 20 -17.54 0.52 -1.05
CA VAL A 20 -18.26 1.64 -1.64
C VAL A 20 -17.41 2.89 -1.46
N LYS A 21 -16.80 3.33 -2.56
CA LYS A 21 -16.08 4.60 -2.65
C LYS A 21 -16.96 5.58 -3.41
N PRO A 22 -17.68 6.49 -2.73
CA PRO A 22 -18.53 7.46 -3.40
C PRO A 22 -17.68 8.42 -4.25
N GLU A 23 -18.21 8.81 -5.41
CA GLU A 23 -17.62 9.83 -6.27
C GLU A 23 -18.46 11.11 -6.13
N TYR A 24 -17.84 12.21 -5.70
CA TYR A 24 -18.50 13.49 -5.54
C TYR A 24 -18.16 14.42 -6.71
N LYS A 25 -19.16 15.10 -7.29
CA LYS A 25 -19.02 16.03 -8.42
C LYS A 25 -19.81 17.31 -8.13
N GLY A 26 -19.23 18.46 -8.44
CA GLY A 26 -19.87 19.76 -8.25
C GLY A 26 -18.86 20.88 -8.02
N THR A 27 -19.35 22.04 -7.60
CA THR A 27 -18.53 23.20 -7.21
C THR A 27 -18.84 23.55 -5.76
N GLY A 28 -17.82 23.59 -4.90
CA GLY A 28 -17.98 23.85 -3.48
C GLY A 28 -16.91 23.18 -2.64
N HIS A 29 -17.12 23.16 -1.33
CA HIS A 29 -16.26 22.44 -0.38
C HIS A 29 -16.96 21.18 0.10
N LEU A 30 -16.22 20.08 0.18
CA LEU A 30 -16.65 18.83 0.77
C LEU A 30 -15.81 18.57 2.02
N MET A 31 -16.47 18.35 3.15
CA MET A 31 -15.83 17.99 4.41
C MET A 31 -16.06 16.50 4.64
N LEU A 32 -14.98 15.77 4.96
CA LEU A 32 -15.03 14.34 5.27
C LEU A 32 -15.08 14.13 6.79
N GLU A 33 -15.36 12.90 7.21
CA GLU A 33 -15.35 12.52 8.62
C GLU A 33 -13.96 12.76 9.25
N PRO A 34 -13.90 13.18 10.53
CA PRO A 34 -12.64 13.35 11.23
C PRO A 34 -11.97 12.00 11.50
N THR A 35 -10.63 12.01 11.56
CA THR A 35 -9.81 10.84 11.87
C THR A 35 -8.75 11.22 12.91
N TYR A 36 -8.33 10.25 13.74
CA TYR A 36 -7.20 10.42 14.65
C TYR A 36 -5.84 10.22 13.97
N LYS A 37 -5.84 9.70 12.73
CA LYS A 37 -4.64 9.46 11.94
C LYS A 37 -4.13 10.76 11.29
N HIS A 38 -2.92 10.71 10.75
CA HIS A 38 -2.33 11.82 10.02
C HIS A 38 -2.72 11.77 8.54
N ILE A 39 -3.39 12.80 8.03
CA ILE A 39 -3.73 12.88 6.61
C ILE A 39 -2.51 13.40 5.83
N ILE A 40 -2.04 12.61 4.87
CA ILE A 40 -0.90 12.95 4.01
C ILE A 40 -1.37 13.04 2.57
N LEU A 41 -0.98 14.11 1.88
CA LEU A 41 -1.24 14.31 0.47
C LEU A 41 -0.05 13.82 -0.35
N LEU A 42 -0.32 12.94 -1.32
CA LEU A 42 0.68 12.41 -2.25
C LEU A 42 0.27 12.74 -3.69
N ASP A 43 1.19 13.30 -4.47
CA ASP A 43 1.02 13.46 -5.92
C ASP A 43 1.26 12.10 -6.59
N VAL A 44 0.21 11.49 -7.13
CA VAL A 44 0.24 10.17 -7.77
C VAL A 44 1.14 10.16 -9.01
N GLY A 45 1.27 11.30 -9.70
CA GLY A 45 2.06 11.41 -10.91
C GLY A 45 3.56 11.17 -10.71
N GLN A 46 4.06 11.32 -9.48
CA GLN A 46 5.48 11.16 -9.15
C GLN A 46 5.90 9.69 -8.92
N TRP A 47 4.97 8.74 -8.91
CA TRP A 47 5.24 7.36 -8.45
C TRP A 47 5.31 6.31 -9.56
N ASP A 48 4.97 6.68 -10.80
CA ASP A 48 4.71 5.74 -11.89
C ASP A 48 3.77 4.58 -11.46
N GLY A 49 2.71 4.98 -10.76
CA GLY A 49 1.80 4.11 -10.04
C GLY A 49 2.16 3.99 -8.56
N LEU A 50 1.30 4.50 -7.70
CA LEU A 50 1.45 4.50 -6.24
C LEU A 50 0.70 3.30 -5.65
N VAL A 51 1.42 2.31 -5.15
CA VAL A 51 0.85 1.18 -4.41
C VAL A 51 0.77 1.55 -2.93
N LEU A 52 -0.37 1.29 -2.29
CA LEU A 52 -0.61 1.55 -0.87
C LEU A 52 -0.71 0.25 -0.10
N ASP A 53 -0.21 0.24 1.14
CA ASP A 53 -0.60 -0.80 2.10
C ASP A 53 -2.09 -0.67 2.46
N ASP A 54 -2.66 -1.76 2.96
CA ASP A 54 -4.11 -1.90 3.15
C ASP A 54 -4.66 -0.93 4.21
N GLY A 55 -5.80 -0.30 3.92
CA GLY A 55 -6.53 0.53 4.88
C GLY A 55 -5.96 1.93 5.09
N LEU A 56 -5.07 2.38 4.19
CA LEU A 56 -4.50 3.72 4.20
C LEU A 56 -5.22 4.68 3.26
N PHE A 57 -6.00 4.20 2.29
CA PHE A 57 -6.63 5.09 1.31
C PHE A 57 -7.79 5.87 1.94
N LEU A 58 -7.74 7.21 1.85
CA LEU A 58 -8.83 8.09 2.30
C LEU A 58 -9.66 8.58 1.11
N ALA A 59 -9.02 9.30 0.19
CA ALA A 59 -9.67 9.90 -0.96
C ALA A 59 -8.65 10.20 -2.06
N CYS A 60 -9.11 10.38 -3.30
CA CYS A 60 -8.25 10.86 -4.38
C CYS A 60 -9.00 11.77 -5.34
N SER A 61 -8.23 12.52 -6.13
CA SER A 61 -8.75 13.29 -7.26
C SER A 61 -9.49 12.36 -8.25
N GLY A 62 -10.57 12.82 -8.86
CA GLY A 62 -11.38 12.00 -9.80
C GLY A 62 -10.62 11.54 -11.05
N SER A 63 -9.49 12.16 -11.37
CA SER A 63 -8.57 11.75 -12.44
C SER A 63 -7.69 10.53 -12.08
N VAL A 64 -7.61 10.16 -10.81
CA VAL A 64 -6.78 9.05 -10.32
C VAL A 64 -7.52 7.73 -10.50
N GLN A 65 -6.92 6.80 -11.24
CA GLN A 65 -7.44 5.46 -11.43
C GLN A 65 -7.03 4.55 -10.28
N GLN A 66 -7.98 3.78 -9.77
CA GLN A 66 -7.77 2.79 -8.72
C GLN A 66 -7.75 1.38 -9.33
N LYS A 67 -6.69 0.61 -9.04
CA LYS A 67 -6.53 -0.78 -9.50
C LYS A 67 -6.12 -1.65 -8.32
N VAL A 68 -6.69 -2.85 -8.24
CA VAL A 68 -6.21 -3.84 -7.27
C VAL A 68 -5.09 -4.65 -7.93
N VAL A 69 -3.93 -4.72 -7.27
CA VAL A 69 -2.77 -5.47 -7.72
C VAL A 69 -2.49 -6.61 -6.77
N ALA A 70 -2.17 -7.80 -7.29
CA ALA A 70 -1.85 -8.96 -6.47
C ALA A 70 -0.44 -8.80 -5.88
N ARG A 71 -0.26 -9.18 -4.60
CA ARG A 71 1.06 -9.34 -4.01
C ARG A 71 1.71 -10.57 -4.63
N THR A 72 2.75 -10.36 -5.42
CA THR A 72 3.42 -11.46 -6.11
C THR A 72 4.30 -12.21 -5.11
N ASN A 73 4.31 -13.55 -5.18
CA ASN A 73 5.17 -14.41 -4.37
C ASN A 73 4.93 -14.38 -2.84
N LEU A 74 3.69 -14.16 -2.39
CA LEU A 74 3.34 -14.51 -1.00
C LEU A 74 3.48 -16.03 -0.84
N SER A 75 4.49 -16.48 -0.09
CA SER A 75 4.60 -17.90 0.24
C SER A 75 3.38 -18.34 1.05
N SER A 76 2.97 -19.61 0.98
CA SER A 76 1.84 -20.08 1.79
C SER A 76 2.07 -19.97 3.30
N ALA A 77 3.33 -19.87 3.73
CA ALA A 77 3.74 -19.58 5.10
C ALA A 77 3.63 -18.08 5.47
N ALA A 78 3.48 -17.19 4.47
CA ALA A 78 3.23 -15.76 4.60
C ALA A 78 1.73 -15.40 4.55
N LEU A 79 0.84 -16.37 4.34
CA LEU A 79 -0.62 -16.23 4.36
C LEU A 79 -1.18 -16.14 5.81
N GLY A 80 -0.59 -15.29 6.65
CA GLY A 80 -1.13 -14.95 7.97
C GLY A 80 -2.33 -13.98 7.86
N ASN A 81 -2.34 -12.93 8.70
CA ASN A 81 -3.35 -11.86 8.71
C ASN A 81 -3.13 -10.75 7.65
N GLU A 82 -2.14 -10.92 6.76
CA GLU A 82 -1.80 -9.95 5.70
C GLU A 82 -2.66 -10.14 4.45
N GLY A 83 -3.04 -9.03 3.81
CA GLY A 83 -3.83 -9.04 2.58
C GLY A 83 -3.04 -9.58 1.39
N LEU A 84 -3.71 -10.23 0.45
CA LEU A 84 -3.10 -10.79 -0.77
C LEU A 84 -3.01 -9.78 -1.92
N PHE A 85 -3.55 -8.60 -1.71
CA PHE A 85 -3.73 -7.60 -2.74
C PHE A 85 -3.47 -6.22 -2.15
N ASN A 86 -3.03 -5.29 -2.98
CA ASN A 86 -2.88 -3.88 -2.60
C ASN A 86 -3.68 -3.00 -3.55
N LEU A 87 -4.04 -1.80 -3.06
CA LEU A 87 -4.57 -0.75 -3.90
C LEU A 87 -3.41 -0.04 -4.62
N CYS A 88 -3.47 0.04 -5.95
CA CYS A 88 -2.57 0.82 -6.79
C CYS A 88 -3.33 1.98 -7.43
N LEU A 89 -2.79 3.18 -7.26
CA LEU A 89 -3.29 4.43 -7.82
C LEU A 89 -2.44 4.83 -9.03
N LYS A 90 -3.07 5.11 -10.17
CA LYS A 90 -2.38 5.51 -11.41
C LYS A 90 -3.00 6.76 -12.03
N GLY A 91 -2.19 7.49 -12.80
CA GLY A 91 -2.59 8.72 -13.48
C GLY A 91 -2.02 9.95 -12.78
N THR A 92 -2.67 11.10 -13.00
CA THR A 92 -2.25 12.39 -12.44
C THR A 92 -3.28 12.91 -11.44
N GLY A 93 -2.81 13.57 -10.39
CA GLY A 93 -3.66 14.12 -9.33
C GLY A 93 -3.16 13.75 -7.95
N VAL A 94 -3.91 14.20 -6.94
CA VAL A 94 -3.55 14.03 -5.52
C VAL A 94 -4.38 12.91 -4.91
N THR A 95 -3.75 12.09 -4.07
CA THR A 95 -4.43 11.21 -3.12
C THR A 95 -4.18 11.69 -1.70
N ALA A 96 -5.19 11.58 -0.85
CA ALA A 96 -5.08 11.66 0.60
C ALA A 96 -4.98 10.24 1.16
N VAL A 97 -4.02 10.01 2.06
CA VAL A 97 -3.85 8.75 2.79
C VAL A 97 -3.87 9.00 4.29
N GLU A 98 -4.39 8.05 5.05
CA GLU A 98 -4.35 8.07 6.51
C GLU A 98 -3.11 7.32 7.02
N SER A 99 -2.10 8.07 7.45
CA SER A 99 -0.85 7.52 7.96
C SER A 99 -0.86 7.36 9.48
N PRO A 100 -0.19 6.33 10.04
CA PRO A 100 -0.02 6.19 11.48
C PRO A 100 0.87 7.28 12.11
N VAL A 101 1.70 7.97 11.30
CA VAL A 101 2.66 8.98 11.76
C VAL A 101 2.59 10.24 10.88
N PRO A 102 3.04 11.41 11.35
CA PRO A 102 3.09 12.60 10.51
C PRO A 102 4.12 12.45 9.39
N ARG A 103 3.95 13.21 8.29
CA ARG A 103 4.84 13.19 7.11
C ARG A 103 6.32 13.44 7.45
N SER A 104 6.60 14.16 8.53
CA SER A 104 7.95 14.46 9.02
C SER A 104 8.69 13.26 9.58
N GLU A 105 7.97 12.21 10.01
CA GLU A 105 8.56 10.97 10.54
C GLU A 105 8.70 9.88 9.48
N LEU A 106 8.04 10.06 8.32
CA LEU A 106 8.15 9.11 7.22
C LEU A 106 9.54 9.14 6.58
N ILE A 107 10.06 7.94 6.33
CA ILE A 107 11.35 7.72 5.70
C ILE A 107 11.11 7.36 4.23
N GLU A 108 11.74 8.10 3.33
CA GLU A 108 11.66 7.87 1.89
C GLU A 108 12.94 7.21 1.39
N PHE A 109 12.81 6.09 0.70
CA PHE A 109 13.89 5.36 0.05
C PHE A 109 13.73 5.46 -1.46
N GLN A 110 14.73 6.02 -2.14
CA GLN A 110 14.79 6.05 -3.60
C GLN A 110 15.74 4.95 -4.06
N LEU A 111 15.20 3.99 -4.81
CA LEU A 111 15.94 2.84 -5.34
C LEU A 111 16.26 3.10 -6.81
N ASN A 112 17.49 2.76 -7.22
CA ASN A 112 17.92 2.78 -8.61
C ASN A 112 18.62 1.46 -8.94
N ASN A 113 17.86 0.52 -9.54
CA ASN A 113 18.27 -0.86 -9.76
C ASN A 113 18.87 -1.50 -8.50
N ASP A 114 18.20 -1.28 -7.36
CA ASP A 114 18.67 -1.68 -6.03
C ASP A 114 17.59 -2.47 -5.28
N GLN A 115 17.88 -2.88 -4.05
CA GLN A 115 17.00 -3.65 -3.19
C GLN A 115 16.92 -3.08 -1.77
N LEU A 116 15.69 -2.92 -1.29
CA LEU A 116 15.38 -2.62 0.11
C LEU A 116 14.72 -3.83 0.78
N ARG A 117 15.23 -4.26 1.94
CA ARG A 117 14.59 -5.28 2.80
C ARG A 117 14.14 -4.63 4.09
N ILE A 118 12.89 -4.85 4.47
CA ILE A 118 12.26 -4.32 5.67
C ILE A 118 11.79 -5.51 6.51
N ASP A 119 12.18 -5.54 7.78
CA ASP A 119 11.75 -6.56 8.74
C ASP A 119 10.34 -6.25 9.25
N GLY A 120 9.33 -6.79 8.58
CA GLY A 120 7.92 -6.52 8.85
C GLY A 120 7.25 -5.52 7.89
N ASN A 121 5.99 -5.22 8.19
CA ASN A 121 5.12 -4.42 7.32
C ASN A 121 5.13 -2.92 7.69
N MET A 122 6.27 -2.26 7.47
CA MET A 122 6.46 -0.84 7.79
C MET A 122 6.36 0.09 6.57
N ALA A 123 6.37 -0.45 5.36
CA ALA A 123 6.17 0.33 4.14
C ALA A 123 4.68 0.65 3.97
N ILE A 124 4.36 1.94 3.90
CA ILE A 124 2.97 2.41 3.74
C ILE A 124 2.63 2.68 2.27
N ALA A 125 3.64 2.92 1.44
CA ALA A 125 3.48 3.17 0.01
C ALA A 125 4.75 2.83 -0.78
N TRP A 126 4.61 2.42 -2.03
CA TRP A 126 5.74 2.19 -2.93
C TRP A 126 5.37 2.34 -4.41
N SER A 127 6.37 2.58 -5.27
CA SER A 127 6.20 2.63 -6.71
C SER A 127 5.82 1.27 -7.30
N SER A 128 4.89 1.27 -8.26
CA SER A 128 4.41 0.06 -8.93
C SER A 128 5.44 -0.58 -9.88
N SER A 129 6.51 0.16 -10.19
CA SER A 129 7.70 -0.32 -10.90
C SER A 129 8.57 -1.26 -10.05
N LEU A 130 8.43 -1.26 -8.72
CA LEU A 130 9.20 -2.11 -7.84
C LEU A 130 8.59 -3.52 -7.78
N ASN A 131 9.46 -4.53 -7.90
CA ASN A 131 9.09 -5.92 -7.66
C ASN A 131 9.07 -6.18 -6.15
N PHE A 132 7.86 -6.24 -5.59
CA PHE A 132 7.61 -6.50 -4.18
C PHE A 132 7.39 -8.00 -3.93
N THR A 133 8.11 -8.56 -2.95
CA THR A 133 7.98 -9.94 -2.49
C THR A 133 8.05 -10.02 -0.96
N VAL A 134 7.40 -11.03 -0.40
CA VAL A 134 7.54 -11.39 1.02
C VAL A 134 8.41 -12.63 1.13
N GLU A 135 9.54 -12.51 1.81
CA GLU A 135 10.58 -13.55 1.89
C GLU A 135 10.84 -13.96 3.34
N LYS A 136 11.44 -15.13 3.55
CA LYS A 136 11.93 -15.50 4.89
C LYS A 136 13.20 -14.69 5.19
N SER A 137 13.32 -14.23 6.44
CA SER A 137 14.51 -13.55 6.96
C SER A 137 15.80 -14.38 6.81
N THR A 138 15.71 -15.71 7.00
CA THR A 138 16.84 -16.66 6.95
C THR A 138 16.72 -17.71 5.83
N ARG A 139 17.89 -18.16 5.33
CA ARG A 139 18.03 -19.14 4.22
C ARG A 139 17.70 -20.59 4.60
N SER A 140 17.53 -20.90 5.89
CA SER A 140 17.40 -22.27 6.40
C SER A 140 16.03 -22.51 7.04
N LEU A 141 15.34 -23.56 6.57
CA LEU A 141 14.04 -24.02 7.10
C LEU A 141 14.09 -24.46 8.58
N ILE A 142 15.29 -24.68 9.13
CA ILE A 142 15.49 -25.16 10.51
C ILE A 142 15.71 -23.99 11.49
N GLY A 143 16.13 -22.81 11.02
CA GLY A 143 16.44 -21.65 11.87
C GLY A 143 15.24 -20.78 12.23
N SER A 144 14.22 -20.71 11.36
CA SER A 144 13.09 -19.78 11.54
C SER A 144 12.15 -20.12 12.70
N ALA A 145 12.04 -21.40 13.08
CA ALA A 145 11.22 -21.82 14.22
C ALA A 145 11.93 -21.62 15.59
N VAL A 146 13.26 -21.47 15.58
CA VAL A 146 14.09 -21.34 16.78
C VAL A 146 14.51 -19.88 17.03
N SER A 147 14.60 -19.08 15.96
CA SER A 147 15.02 -17.67 16.00
C SER A 147 13.88 -16.70 16.36
N GLY A 148 12.63 -17.04 16.03
CA GLY A 148 11.50 -16.10 16.11
C GLY A 148 11.53 -15.02 15.01
N GLU A 149 12.57 -14.98 14.19
CA GLU A 149 12.71 -14.05 13.05
C GLU A 149 11.68 -14.35 11.97
N GLY A 150 10.87 -13.33 11.67
CA GLY A 150 9.69 -13.37 10.81
C GLY A 150 9.98 -13.28 9.31
N LEU A 151 8.94 -12.85 8.59
CA LEU A 151 9.00 -12.58 7.16
C LEU A 151 9.49 -11.15 6.92
N VAL A 152 10.23 -10.95 5.84
CA VAL A 152 10.75 -9.65 5.42
C VAL A 152 10.06 -9.22 4.13
N ASN A 153 9.68 -7.94 4.07
CA ASN A 153 9.19 -7.30 2.86
C ASN A 153 10.40 -6.86 2.03
N VAL A 154 10.45 -7.27 0.76
CA VAL A 154 11.56 -6.94 -0.12
C VAL A 154 11.09 -6.24 -1.38
N TYR A 155 11.71 -5.10 -1.68
CA TYR A 155 11.43 -4.24 -2.82
C TYR A 155 12.65 -4.19 -3.71
N ARG A 156 12.48 -4.50 -5.01
CA ARG A 156 13.59 -4.53 -5.99
C ARG A 156 13.28 -3.71 -7.23
N GLY A 157 14.29 -3.00 -7.73
CA GLY A 157 14.23 -2.28 -9.01
C GLY A 157 14.49 -0.79 -8.85
N THR A 158 13.80 0.02 -9.65
CA THR A 158 13.90 1.49 -9.62
C THR A 158 12.55 2.10 -9.28
N GLY A 159 12.52 2.96 -8.27
CA GLY A 159 11.30 3.56 -7.74
C GLY A 159 11.46 3.98 -6.28
N THR A 160 10.35 4.36 -5.65
CA THR A 160 10.36 4.90 -4.28
C THR A 160 9.62 3.98 -3.32
N VAL A 161 10.09 3.87 -2.08
CA VAL A 161 9.38 3.27 -0.95
C VAL A 161 9.23 4.31 0.16
N LEU A 162 8.04 4.43 0.71
CA LEU A 162 7.75 5.28 1.86
C LEU A 162 7.44 4.40 3.07
N MET A 163 8.22 4.58 4.13
CA MET A 163 8.18 3.76 5.33
C MET A 163 7.77 4.61 6.54
N ALA A 164 6.89 4.06 7.37
CA ALA A 164 6.63 4.55 8.70
C ALA A 164 7.55 3.82 9.70
N PRO A 165 8.35 4.53 10.53
CA PRO A 165 9.25 3.90 11.49
C PRO A 165 8.49 3.23 12.65
N VAL A 166 7.24 3.61 12.87
CA VAL A 166 6.31 2.98 13.81
C VAL A 166 4.95 2.82 13.13
N VAL A 167 4.34 1.65 13.26
CA VAL A 167 3.04 1.27 12.67
C VAL A 167 2.08 0.78 13.74
#